data_AF-A0A2C9WAF1-F1
#
_entry.id   AF-A0A2C9WAF1-F1
#
_cell.length_a   1.000
_cell.length_b   1.000
_cell.length_c   1.000
_cell.angle_alpha   90.00
_cell.angle_beta   90.00
_cell.angle_gamma   90.00
#
_symmetry.space_group_name_H-M   'P 1'
#
loop_
_entity.id
_entity.type
_entity.pdbx_description
1 polymer ?
#
loop_
_entity_poly.entity_id
_entity_poly.type
_entity_poly.pdbx_seq_one_letter_code
_entity_poly.pdbx_strand_id
1 'polypeptide(L)'
;MIDSVIGYVSSLLFTLAFVASLIFVCKGSKKGSPSKLPPGPAALPILGNLLDLGDQPHKSLAKLAKLHGPLISLKLGRVTAVVISSAPLAKEVLQTLDLTFADRSLVQAIEAHEHHRVSLAWLPVGAPWRNLRKICNSYIFASQKLDANQDLRHKKIQQLLVNVHESCRVGAAVDIGQMAFNTSLNVLSTIIFSLDLTDSSLDIVRELKEVSRCIMDELGKQNLADYFPMLRKFDLQGIMCRTSNYFARIFDLFDRIIDRRLQLRRKQGYIPNNDLLDTLLTLMNEHNEEEMDRNCMKHLFLVSFRSLIYSFDWKLEEGITPESMDMEDRFGLTLQKAQPLRVIPMQL
;
A
#
# COMPACT_ATOMS: atom_id res chain seq x y z
N MET A 1 -22.94 -52.63 10.81
CA MET A 1 -23.25 -52.28 12.22
C MET A 1 -21.98 -51.84 12.95
N ILE A 2 -20.89 -52.62 12.89
CA ILE A 2 -19.61 -52.31 13.55
C ILE A 2 -18.96 -51.03 13.00
N ASP A 3 -18.92 -50.83 11.68
CA ASP A 3 -18.29 -49.64 11.08
C ASP A 3 -19.00 -48.32 11.43
N SER A 4 -20.32 -48.34 11.54
CA SER A 4 -21.09 -47.17 11.98
C SER A 4 -20.80 -46.82 13.44
N VAL A 5 -20.65 -47.83 14.30
CA VAL A 5 -20.29 -47.63 15.72
C VAL A 5 -18.88 -47.04 15.84
N ILE A 6 -17.92 -47.52 15.05
CA ILE A 6 -16.55 -46.98 15.03
C ILE A 6 -16.56 -45.51 14.56
N GLY A 7 -17.36 -45.15 13.56
CA GLY A 7 -17.51 -43.77 13.08
C GLY A 7 -18.04 -42.82 14.16
N TYR A 8 -19.11 -43.22 14.89
CA TYR A 8 -19.66 -42.40 15.97
C TYR A 8 -18.70 -42.24 17.14
N VAL A 9 -17.97 -43.31 17.52
CA VAL A 9 -16.98 -43.25 18.60
C VAL A 9 -15.80 -42.36 18.22
N SER A 10 -15.31 -42.44 16.97
CA SER A 10 -14.24 -41.58 16.47
C SER A 10 -14.65 -40.10 16.44
N SER A 11 -15.84 -39.81 15.92
CA SER A 11 -16.39 -38.44 15.92
C SER A 11 -16.54 -37.90 17.34
N LEU A 12 -17.06 -38.71 18.27
CA LEU A 12 -17.25 -38.31 19.67
C LEU A 12 -15.92 -38.01 20.35
N LEU A 13 -14.91 -38.88 20.17
CA LEU A 13 -13.56 -38.67 20.69
C LEU A 13 -12.92 -37.42 20.11
N PHE A 14 -13.11 -37.14 18.81
CA PHE A 14 -12.60 -35.93 18.18
C PHE A 14 -13.27 -34.67 18.74
N THR A 15 -14.60 -34.68 18.92
CA THR A 15 -15.32 -33.57 19.58
C THR A 15 -14.90 -33.41 21.05
N LEU A 16 -14.72 -34.48 21.80
CA LEU A 16 -14.29 -34.41 23.20
C LEU A 16 -12.86 -33.89 23.32
N ALA A 17 -11.95 -34.33 22.45
CA ALA A 17 -10.58 -33.82 22.38
C ALA A 17 -10.57 -32.34 21.97
N PHE A 18 -11.40 -31.95 21.01
CA PHE A 18 -11.56 -30.55 20.59
C PHE A 18 -12.11 -29.69 21.73
N VAL A 19 -13.17 -30.12 22.42
CA VAL A 19 -13.76 -29.43 23.57
C VAL A 19 -12.78 -29.37 24.74
N ALA A 20 -12.07 -30.45 25.06
CA ALA A 20 -11.05 -30.48 26.09
C ALA A 20 -9.88 -29.53 25.75
N SER A 21 -9.48 -29.48 24.48
CA SER A 21 -8.47 -28.53 24.01
C SER A 21 -8.96 -27.09 24.17
N LEU A 22 -10.20 -26.78 23.80
CA LEU A 22 -10.82 -25.47 24.00
C LEU A 22 -10.89 -25.11 25.48
N ILE A 23 -11.29 -26.03 26.36
CA ILE A 23 -11.37 -25.79 27.81
C ILE A 23 -9.98 -25.57 28.41
N PHE A 24 -8.97 -26.36 28.02
CA PHE A 24 -7.58 -26.18 28.45
C PHE A 24 -7.03 -24.82 28.01
N VAL A 25 -7.31 -24.46 26.76
CA VAL A 25 -6.94 -23.21 26.11
C VAL A 25 -7.65 -22.00 26.75
N CYS A 26 -8.94 -22.12 27.12
CA CYS A 26 -9.70 -21.11 27.87
C CYS A 26 -9.29 -21.00 29.35
N LYS A 27 -8.84 -22.11 29.97
CA LYS A 27 -8.30 -22.11 31.35
C LYS A 27 -6.87 -21.59 31.42
N GLY A 28 -6.16 -21.51 30.30
CA GLY A 28 -4.77 -21.05 30.20
C GLY A 28 -4.53 -19.54 30.37
N SER A 29 -5.55 -18.73 30.70
CA SER A 29 -5.41 -17.28 30.81
C SER A 29 -5.80 -16.73 32.19
N LYS A 30 -5.34 -17.38 33.26
CA LYS A 30 -5.41 -16.80 34.61
C LYS A 30 -4.02 -16.73 35.24
N LYS A 31 -3.58 -15.47 35.45
CA LYS A 31 -2.34 -14.98 36.07
C LYS A 31 -1.08 -15.00 35.19
N GLY A 32 -0.89 -13.92 34.43
CA GLY A 32 0.45 -13.41 34.11
C GLY A 32 0.88 -12.41 35.18
N SER A 33 2.18 -12.38 35.50
CA SER A 33 2.82 -11.34 36.33
C SER A 33 2.52 -9.93 35.82
N PRO A 34 2.86 -8.82 36.53
CA PRO A 34 2.66 -7.49 35.96
C PRO A 34 3.48 -7.40 34.68
N SER A 35 2.76 -7.48 33.56
CA SER A 35 3.32 -7.46 32.23
C SER A 35 3.96 -6.07 32.05
N LYS A 36 5.22 -6.04 31.60
CA LYS A 36 5.89 -4.79 31.19
C LYS A 36 5.24 -4.14 29.96
N LEU A 37 4.21 -4.76 29.38
CA LEU A 37 3.49 -4.26 28.23
C LEU A 37 2.40 -3.25 28.64
N PRO A 38 2.11 -2.26 27.79
CA PRO A 38 0.95 -1.38 27.94
C PRO A 38 -0.36 -2.16 28.16
N PRO A 39 -1.38 -1.54 28.78
CA PRO A 39 -2.70 -2.15 28.96
C PRO A 39 -3.34 -2.54 27.63
N GLY A 40 -4.35 -3.40 27.64
CA GLY A 40 -5.06 -3.79 26.43
C GLY A 40 -6.20 -4.76 26.69
N PRO A 41 -7.04 -5.02 25.68
CA PRO A 41 -8.10 -6.03 25.77
C PRO A 41 -7.51 -7.43 26.03
N ALA A 42 -8.27 -8.25 26.74
CA ALA A 42 -7.87 -9.63 27.02
C ALA A 42 -7.77 -10.42 25.70
N ALA A 43 -6.60 -11.00 25.43
CA ALA A 43 -6.34 -11.74 24.21
C ALA A 43 -7.02 -13.13 24.24
N LEU A 44 -7.75 -13.48 23.19
CA LEU A 44 -8.25 -14.84 23.02
C LEU A 44 -7.07 -15.79 22.79
N PRO A 45 -7.20 -17.07 23.19
CA PRO A 45 -6.14 -18.01 22.92
C PRO A 45 -5.94 -18.24 21.41
N ILE A 46 -4.68 -18.41 20.99
CA ILE A 46 -4.22 -18.58 19.60
C ILE A 46 -4.45 -17.34 18.72
N LEU A 47 -5.69 -16.84 18.60
CA LEU A 47 -6.06 -15.71 17.75
C LEU A 47 -5.66 -14.35 18.35
N GLY A 48 -5.58 -14.26 19.67
CA GLY A 48 -5.40 -12.99 20.38
C GLY A 48 -6.59 -12.05 20.17
N ASN A 49 -6.32 -10.84 19.72
CA ASN A 49 -7.25 -9.74 19.49
C ASN A 49 -7.62 -9.58 18.00
N LEU A 50 -7.35 -10.57 17.14
CA LEU A 50 -7.67 -10.48 15.71
C LEU A 50 -9.17 -10.20 15.47
N LEU A 51 -10.04 -10.82 16.27
CA LEU A 51 -11.49 -10.65 16.15
C LEU A 51 -11.96 -9.27 16.64
N ASP A 52 -11.16 -8.58 17.44
CA ASP A 52 -11.48 -7.24 17.95
C ASP A 52 -11.32 -6.16 16.87
N LEU A 53 -10.62 -6.45 15.76
CA LEU A 53 -10.33 -5.47 14.70
C LEU A 53 -11.48 -5.33 13.68
N GLY A 54 -12.17 -6.42 13.37
CA GLY A 54 -13.20 -6.45 12.33
C GLY A 54 -12.69 -6.08 10.94
N ASP A 55 -13.60 -5.60 10.11
CA ASP A 55 -13.38 -5.13 8.73
C ASP A 55 -12.83 -3.70 8.65
N GLN A 56 -13.00 -2.90 9.70
CA GLN A 56 -12.46 -1.55 9.82
C GLN A 56 -11.49 -1.42 11.01
N PRO A 57 -10.27 -2.02 10.95
CA PRO A 57 -9.32 -2.04 12.05
C PRO A 57 -9.03 -0.67 12.66
N HIS A 58 -8.86 0.37 11.85
CA HIS A 58 -8.57 1.72 12.35
C HIS A 58 -9.70 2.29 13.23
N LYS A 59 -10.98 2.03 12.92
CA LYS A 59 -12.12 2.47 13.75
C LYS A 59 -12.18 1.65 15.05
N SER A 60 -11.95 0.34 14.95
CA SER A 60 -11.91 -0.56 16.11
C SER A 60 -10.77 -0.20 17.07
N LEU A 61 -9.58 0.09 16.53
CA LEU A 61 -8.43 0.57 17.31
C LEU A 61 -8.73 1.90 18.01
N ALA A 62 -9.39 2.84 17.35
CA ALA A 62 -9.80 4.10 17.97
C ALA A 62 -10.79 3.88 19.13
N LYS A 63 -11.73 2.94 19.01
CA LYS A 63 -12.64 2.55 20.09
C LYS A 63 -11.87 1.91 21.26
N LEU A 64 -10.96 0.99 20.98
CA LEU A 64 -10.12 0.34 21.99
C LEU A 64 -9.24 1.36 22.72
N ALA A 65 -8.67 2.34 22.02
CA ALA A 65 -7.88 3.41 22.63
C ALA A 65 -8.72 4.28 23.59
N LYS A 66 -9.99 4.54 23.28
CA LYS A 66 -10.90 5.24 24.21
C LYS A 66 -11.17 4.44 25.49
N LEU A 67 -11.15 3.11 25.41
CA LEU A 67 -11.44 2.21 26.53
C LEU A 67 -10.21 1.91 27.40
N HIS A 68 -9.06 1.68 26.78
CA HIS A 68 -7.85 1.18 27.45
C HIS A 68 -6.74 2.24 27.59
N GLY A 69 -6.93 3.42 26.98
CA GLY A 69 -5.97 4.51 26.99
C GLY A 69 -5.21 4.69 25.66
N PRO A 70 -4.37 5.73 25.56
CA PRO A 70 -3.71 6.11 24.30
C PRO A 70 -2.52 5.22 23.90
N LEU A 71 -2.11 4.29 24.76
CA LEU A 71 -1.04 3.32 24.50
C LEU A 71 -1.56 1.94 24.88
N ILE A 72 -1.84 1.10 23.87
CA ILE A 72 -2.44 -0.21 24.09
C ILE A 72 -1.61 -1.33 23.46
N SER A 73 -1.63 -2.50 24.10
CA SER A 73 -1.04 -3.72 23.55
C SER A 73 -2.10 -4.64 23.00
N LEU A 74 -1.86 -5.19 21.82
CA LEU A 74 -2.70 -6.19 21.17
C LEU A 74 -1.88 -7.41 20.80
N LYS A 75 -2.50 -8.58 20.87
CA LYS A 75 -1.92 -9.82 20.37
C LYS A 75 -2.59 -10.18 19.05
N LEU A 76 -1.92 -10.05 17.91
CA LEU A 76 -2.48 -10.39 16.60
C LEU A 76 -1.96 -11.77 16.17
N GLY A 77 -2.69 -12.83 16.54
CA GLY A 77 -2.19 -14.20 16.43
C GLY A 77 -0.94 -14.42 17.29
N ARG A 78 0.21 -14.66 16.65
CA ARG A 78 1.51 -14.77 17.33
C ARG A 78 2.27 -13.44 17.43
N VAL A 79 1.86 -12.41 16.70
CA VAL A 79 2.51 -11.09 16.70
C VAL A 79 1.99 -10.23 17.84
N THR A 80 2.87 -9.49 18.52
CA THR A 80 2.45 -8.48 19.50
C THR A 80 2.54 -7.11 18.83
N ALA A 81 1.45 -6.36 18.83
CA ALA A 81 1.37 -5.00 18.30
C ALA A 81 1.13 -4.01 19.44
N VAL A 82 1.77 -2.84 19.36
CA VAL A 82 1.50 -1.71 20.26
C VAL A 82 0.87 -0.61 19.43
N VAL A 83 -0.28 -0.10 19.87
CA VAL A 83 -1.02 0.93 19.18
C VAL A 83 -0.93 2.23 19.98
N ILE A 84 -0.54 3.29 19.27
CA ILE A 84 -0.37 4.63 19.81
C ILE A 84 -1.48 5.50 19.23
N SER A 85 -2.20 6.20 20.10
CA SER A 85 -3.38 6.99 19.73
C SER A 85 -3.41 8.37 20.39
N SER A 86 -2.24 8.95 20.68
CA SER A 86 -2.12 10.35 21.10
C SER A 86 -0.95 11.05 20.42
N ALA A 87 -1.10 12.35 20.18
CA ALA A 87 -0.06 13.17 19.56
C ALA A 87 1.24 13.23 20.38
N PRO A 88 1.23 13.36 21.72
CA PRO A 88 2.47 13.34 22.51
C PRO A 88 3.26 12.04 22.38
N LEU A 89 2.58 10.89 22.44
CA LEU A 89 3.24 9.58 22.28
C LEU A 89 3.71 9.35 20.84
N ALA A 90 2.94 9.80 19.84
CA ALA A 90 3.36 9.74 18.45
C ALA A 90 4.62 10.58 18.22
N LYS A 91 4.72 11.76 18.83
CA LYS A 91 5.93 12.60 18.80
C LYS A 91 7.11 11.87 19.44
N GLU A 92 6.91 11.26 20.60
CA GLU A 92 7.95 10.53 21.30
C GLU A 92 8.51 9.37 20.44
N VAL A 93 7.63 8.59 19.81
CA VAL A 93 8.05 7.44 18.99
C VAL A 93 8.61 7.83 17.63
N LEU A 94 8.03 8.83 16.95
CA LEU A 94 8.39 9.20 15.59
C LEU A 94 9.46 10.30 15.49
N GLN A 95 9.77 11.00 16.58
CA GLN A 95 10.79 12.06 16.61
C GLN A 95 11.84 11.87 17.69
N THR A 96 11.46 11.53 18.93
CA THR A 96 12.41 11.44 20.05
C THR A 96 13.16 10.11 20.07
N LEU A 97 12.46 9.01 19.79
CA LEU A 97 12.98 7.64 19.74
C LEU A 97 12.97 7.09 18.30
N ASP A 98 13.03 7.99 17.31
CA ASP A 98 12.82 7.70 15.90
C ASP A 98 13.73 6.57 15.39
N LEU A 99 15.02 6.56 15.74
CA LEU A 99 15.97 5.52 15.36
C LEU A 99 15.62 4.15 15.96
N THR A 100 15.12 4.11 17.20
CA THR A 100 14.73 2.86 17.88
C THR A 100 13.52 2.21 17.20
N PHE A 101 12.61 3.04 16.68
CA PHE A 101 11.37 2.59 16.01
C PHE A 101 11.42 2.76 14.49
N ALA A 102 12.61 2.91 13.91
CA ALA A 102 12.78 3.20 12.51
C ALA A 102 12.55 1.98 11.60
N ASP A 103 12.65 0.77 12.15
CA ASP A 103 12.47 -0.47 11.39
C ASP A 103 11.02 -0.70 10.98
N ARG A 104 10.82 -1.55 9.96
CA ARG A 104 9.51 -1.87 9.40
C ARG A 104 9.14 -3.32 9.71
N SER A 105 7.90 -3.52 10.15
CA SER A 105 7.33 -4.86 10.22
C SER A 105 7.05 -5.37 8.81
N LEU A 106 7.60 -6.54 8.47
CA LEU A 106 7.48 -7.10 7.13
C LEU A 106 6.19 -7.90 6.97
N VAL A 107 5.33 -7.47 6.04
CA VAL A 107 4.22 -8.28 5.54
C VAL A 107 4.76 -9.27 4.50
N GLN A 108 4.20 -10.48 4.43
CA GLN A 108 4.73 -11.52 3.56
C GLN A 108 4.70 -11.10 2.08
N ALA A 109 3.65 -10.39 1.66
CA ALA A 109 3.46 -10.02 0.27
C ALA A 109 4.61 -9.18 -0.32
N ILE A 110 5.30 -8.37 0.50
CA ILE A 110 6.46 -7.56 0.04
C ILE A 110 7.78 -8.37 -0.02
N GLU A 111 7.76 -9.64 0.37
CA GLU A 111 8.88 -10.56 0.15
C GLU A 111 8.97 -11.00 -1.31
N ALA A 112 7.89 -10.85 -2.08
CA ALA A 112 7.87 -11.12 -3.50
C ALA A 112 8.96 -10.31 -4.21
N HIS A 113 9.75 -11.00 -5.06
CA HIS A 113 10.90 -10.42 -5.77
C HIS A 113 11.86 -9.64 -4.86
N GLU A 114 12.00 -10.08 -3.61
CA GLU A 114 12.85 -9.45 -2.59
C GLU A 114 12.60 -7.94 -2.41
N HIS A 115 11.39 -7.45 -2.69
CA HIS A 115 11.10 -6.01 -2.70
C HIS A 115 11.47 -5.34 -1.36
N HIS A 116 11.23 -6.01 -0.23
CA HIS A 116 11.63 -5.52 1.09
C HIS A 116 13.14 -5.26 1.27
N ARG A 117 14.01 -5.90 0.47
CA ARG A 117 15.48 -5.79 0.58
C ARG A 117 16.06 -4.64 -0.24
N VAL A 118 15.26 -4.00 -1.09
CA VAL A 118 15.73 -2.94 -2.02
C VAL A 118 14.84 -1.69 -1.97
N SER A 119 13.57 -1.84 -1.61
CA SER A 119 12.59 -0.75 -1.59
C SER A 119 12.89 0.29 -0.52
N LEU A 120 12.88 1.56 -0.93
CA LEU A 120 12.97 2.72 -0.01
C LEU A 120 11.92 2.67 1.11
N ALA A 121 10.74 2.10 0.84
CA ALA A 121 9.64 2.04 1.81
C ALA A 121 9.88 1.02 2.94
N TRP A 122 10.74 0.02 2.71
CA TRP A 122 10.85 -1.19 3.56
C TRP A 122 12.27 -1.47 4.06
N LEU A 123 13.29 -0.92 3.41
CA LEU A 123 14.68 -1.02 3.85
C LEU A 123 14.84 -0.50 5.29
N PRO A 124 15.61 -1.19 6.15
CA PRO A 124 15.99 -0.68 7.45
C PRO A 124 16.86 0.57 7.28
N VAL A 125 16.92 1.41 8.32
CA VAL A 125 17.74 2.63 8.27
C VAL A 125 19.22 2.25 8.25
N GLY A 126 19.83 2.40 7.07
CA GLY A 126 21.24 2.13 6.82
C GLY A 126 21.73 2.88 5.60
N ALA A 127 22.97 2.61 5.16
CA ALA A 127 23.57 3.29 4.02
C ALA A 127 22.71 3.18 2.72
N PRO A 128 22.17 2.01 2.34
CA PRO A 128 21.33 1.90 1.13
C PRO A 128 20.05 2.76 1.21
N TRP A 129 19.36 2.73 2.34
CA TRP A 129 18.17 3.54 2.57
C TRP A 129 18.47 5.05 2.55
N ARG A 130 19.57 5.46 3.19
CA ARG A 130 20.01 6.87 3.20
C ARG A 130 20.35 7.35 1.81
N ASN A 131 20.98 6.51 0.99
CA ASN A 131 21.30 6.85 -0.39
C ASN A 131 20.04 7.04 -1.24
N LEU A 132 19.11 6.08 -1.21
CA LEU A 132 17.84 6.22 -1.93
C LEU A 132 17.04 7.45 -1.48
N ARG A 133 17.04 7.75 -0.17
CA ARG A 133 16.38 8.94 0.37
C ARG A 133 17.05 10.23 -0.09
N LYS A 134 18.38 10.26 -0.18
CA LYS A 134 19.14 11.39 -0.75
C LYS A 134 18.78 11.60 -2.22
N ILE A 135 18.79 10.53 -3.02
CA ILE A 135 18.40 10.59 -4.45
C ILE A 135 16.98 11.15 -4.60
N CYS A 136 16.01 10.64 -3.83
CA CYS A 136 14.65 11.15 -3.88
C CYS A 136 14.57 12.64 -3.51
N ASN A 137 15.23 13.05 -2.42
CA ASN A 137 15.24 14.44 -1.98
C ASN A 137 15.90 15.38 -3.00
N SER A 138 16.96 14.93 -3.68
CA SER A 138 17.72 15.76 -4.63
C SER A 138 17.06 15.82 -6.01
N TYR A 139 16.44 14.74 -6.47
CA TYR A 139 16.01 14.62 -7.88
C TYR A 139 14.50 14.50 -8.08
N ILE A 140 13.73 14.14 -7.05
CA ILE A 140 12.27 14.02 -7.12
C ILE A 140 11.60 15.15 -6.35
N PHE A 141 12.01 15.37 -5.10
CA PHE A 141 11.33 16.26 -4.16
C PHE A 141 12.00 17.63 -3.96
N ALA A 142 13.12 17.89 -4.64
CA ALA A 142 13.77 19.19 -4.59
C ALA A 142 12.85 20.26 -5.21
N SER A 143 12.71 21.43 -4.55
CA SER A 143 11.83 22.50 -5.01
C SER A 143 12.09 22.89 -6.47
N GLN A 144 13.35 23.03 -6.88
CA GLN A 144 13.72 23.33 -8.26
C GLN A 144 13.20 22.28 -9.26
N LYS A 145 13.21 20.98 -8.89
CA LYS A 145 12.68 19.90 -9.73
C LYS A 145 11.15 19.90 -9.77
N LEU A 146 10.50 20.26 -8.66
CA LEU A 146 9.05 20.44 -8.62
C LEU A 146 8.61 21.64 -9.46
N ASP A 147 9.32 22.75 -9.39
CA ASP A 147 9.02 23.98 -10.14
C ASP A 147 9.23 23.77 -11.65
N ALA A 148 10.32 23.11 -12.04
CA ALA A 148 10.58 22.78 -13.45
C ALA A 148 9.49 21.90 -14.10
N ASN A 149 8.71 21.18 -13.29
CA ASN A 149 7.60 20.34 -13.74
C ASN A 149 6.22 21.01 -13.55
N GLN A 150 6.16 22.28 -13.17
CA GLN A 150 4.90 22.98 -12.90
C GLN A 150 4.00 23.06 -14.13
N ASP A 151 4.55 23.46 -15.28
CA ASP A 151 3.79 23.61 -16.53
C ASP A 151 3.19 22.28 -16.99
N LEU A 152 3.94 21.19 -16.79
CA LEU A 152 3.50 19.84 -17.09
C LEU A 152 2.28 19.46 -16.23
N ARG A 153 2.37 19.68 -14.91
CA ARG A 153 1.25 19.45 -13.99
C ARG A 153 0.05 20.31 -14.38
N HIS A 154 0.28 21.58 -14.70
CA HIS A 154 -0.78 22.48 -15.14
C HIS A 154 -1.47 21.95 -16.41
N LYS A 155 -0.71 21.53 -17.43
CA LYS A 155 -1.25 20.92 -18.65
C LYS A 155 -2.09 19.68 -18.36
N LYS A 156 -1.66 18.79 -17.45
CA LYS A 156 -2.44 17.59 -17.09
C LYS A 156 -3.73 17.93 -16.35
N ILE A 157 -3.72 18.96 -15.51
CA ILE A 157 -4.94 19.49 -14.86
C ILE A 157 -5.86 20.13 -15.90
N GLN A 158 -5.35 20.87 -16.89
CA GLN A 158 -6.18 21.41 -17.97
C GLN A 158 -6.84 20.29 -18.80
N GLN A 159 -6.12 19.21 -19.10
CA GLN A 159 -6.71 18.02 -19.75
C GLN A 159 -7.83 17.38 -18.92
N LEU A 160 -7.64 17.29 -17.60
CA LEU A 160 -8.68 16.85 -16.68
C LEU A 160 -9.92 17.75 -16.77
N LEU A 161 -9.75 19.07 -16.73
CA LEU A 161 -10.86 20.03 -16.81
C LEU A 161 -11.63 19.92 -18.12
N VAL A 162 -10.93 19.72 -19.25
CA VAL A 162 -11.57 19.47 -20.56
C VAL A 162 -12.43 18.20 -20.53
N ASN A 163 -11.93 17.11 -19.95
CA ASN A 163 -12.69 15.86 -19.83
C ASN A 163 -13.95 16.01 -18.95
N VAL A 164 -13.83 16.76 -17.86
CA VAL A 164 -14.96 17.11 -16.97
C VAL A 164 -15.97 17.97 -17.71
N HIS A 165 -15.51 18.94 -18.51
CA HIS A 165 -16.37 19.80 -19.30
C HIS A 165 -17.18 19.02 -20.35
N GLU A 166 -16.56 18.07 -21.05
CA GLU A 166 -17.29 17.19 -21.97
C GLU A 166 -18.34 16.34 -21.23
N SER A 167 -18.00 15.83 -20.04
CA SER A 167 -18.94 15.07 -19.20
C SER A 167 -20.14 15.93 -18.77
N CYS A 168 -19.90 17.21 -18.46
CA CYS A 168 -20.95 18.20 -18.18
C CYS A 168 -21.87 18.39 -19.40
N ARG A 169 -21.30 18.56 -20.60
CA ARG A 169 -22.06 18.78 -21.84
C ARG A 169 -23.02 17.65 -22.17
N VAL A 170 -22.64 16.41 -21.85
CA VAL A 170 -23.47 15.21 -22.09
C VAL A 170 -24.31 14.78 -20.88
N GLY A 171 -24.21 15.50 -19.75
CA GLY A 171 -24.92 15.16 -18.51
C GLY A 171 -24.47 13.83 -17.88
N ALA A 172 -23.22 13.41 -18.09
CA ALA A 172 -22.70 12.14 -17.60
C ALA A 172 -22.08 12.27 -16.21
N ALA A 173 -22.42 11.34 -15.32
CA ALA A 173 -21.81 11.24 -13.99
C ALA A 173 -20.36 10.75 -14.07
N VAL A 174 -19.46 11.46 -13.39
CA VAL A 174 -18.02 11.22 -13.34
C VAL A 174 -17.64 10.51 -12.05
N ASP A 175 -16.87 9.42 -12.15
CA ASP A 175 -16.23 8.77 -11.00
C ASP A 175 -14.97 9.56 -10.61
N ILE A 176 -15.04 10.17 -9.44
CA ILE A 176 -14.00 11.05 -8.92
C ILE A 176 -12.73 10.31 -8.53
N GLY A 177 -12.87 9.17 -7.85
CA GLY A 177 -11.72 8.39 -7.44
C GLY A 177 -10.95 7.90 -8.65
N GLN A 178 -11.69 7.43 -9.67
CA GLN A 178 -11.11 6.96 -10.92
C GLN A 178 -10.44 8.09 -11.72
N MET A 179 -11.05 9.26 -11.75
CA MET A 179 -10.53 10.42 -12.47
C MET A 179 -9.29 11.02 -11.78
N ALA A 180 -9.32 11.17 -10.45
CA ALA A 180 -8.18 11.57 -9.65
C ALA A 180 -7.01 10.59 -9.83
N PHE A 181 -7.28 9.29 -9.76
CA PHE A 181 -6.28 8.26 -9.98
C PHE A 181 -5.64 8.36 -11.37
N ASN A 182 -6.45 8.50 -12.42
CA ASN A 182 -5.95 8.61 -13.80
C ASN A 182 -5.07 9.85 -13.98
N THR A 183 -5.50 11.00 -13.45
CA THR A 183 -4.75 12.26 -13.54
C THR A 183 -3.43 12.17 -12.80
N SER A 184 -3.44 11.65 -11.57
CA SER A 184 -2.23 11.46 -10.78
C SER A 184 -1.27 10.50 -11.47
N LEU A 185 -1.78 9.39 -12.04
CA LEU A 185 -0.96 8.45 -12.80
C LEU A 185 -0.32 9.10 -14.03
N ASN A 186 -1.06 9.98 -14.73
CA ASN A 186 -0.56 10.74 -15.87
C ASN A 186 0.56 11.69 -15.46
N VAL A 187 0.33 12.46 -14.39
CA VAL A 187 1.34 13.37 -13.84
C VAL A 187 2.61 12.60 -13.44
N LEU A 188 2.49 11.52 -12.67
CA LEU A 188 3.65 10.73 -12.26
C LEU A 188 4.36 10.06 -13.43
N SER A 189 3.63 9.47 -14.36
CA SER A 189 4.23 8.82 -15.54
C SER A 189 4.98 9.83 -16.41
N THR A 190 4.49 11.06 -16.49
CA THR A 190 5.18 12.11 -17.24
C THR A 190 6.41 12.64 -16.48
N ILE A 191 6.32 12.83 -15.15
CA ILE A 191 7.47 13.26 -14.32
C ILE A 191 8.58 12.20 -14.29
N ILE A 192 8.20 10.91 -14.25
CA ILE A 192 9.17 9.82 -14.08
C ILE A 192 9.74 9.38 -15.44
N PHE A 193 8.90 9.28 -16.48
CA PHE A 193 9.26 8.66 -17.75
C PHE A 193 9.09 9.57 -18.98
N SER A 194 8.67 10.82 -18.83
CA SER A 194 8.25 11.69 -19.96
C SER A 194 7.26 11.01 -20.91
N LEU A 195 6.44 10.09 -20.39
CA LEU A 195 5.43 9.39 -21.18
C LEU A 195 4.12 10.15 -21.10
N ASP A 196 3.68 10.70 -22.24
CA ASP A 196 2.32 11.22 -22.36
C ASP A 196 1.34 10.05 -22.57
N LEU A 197 0.35 9.95 -21.70
CA LEU A 197 -0.64 8.87 -21.72
C LEU A 197 -1.67 9.01 -22.85
N THR A 198 -1.65 10.12 -23.60
CA THR A 198 -2.66 10.41 -24.63
C THR A 198 -2.30 9.92 -26.04
N ASP A 199 -1.05 9.56 -26.32
CA ASP A 199 -0.64 9.11 -27.66
C ASP A 199 0.30 7.90 -27.59
N SER A 200 0.02 6.88 -28.42
CA SER A 200 0.88 5.72 -28.70
C SER A 200 1.22 4.75 -27.54
N SER A 201 0.73 5.02 -26.32
CA SER A 201 1.15 4.33 -25.07
C SER A 201 0.02 3.59 -24.34
N LEU A 202 -1.19 3.52 -24.92
CA LEU A 202 -2.39 2.95 -24.30
C LEU A 202 -2.16 1.61 -23.59
N ASP A 203 -1.39 0.70 -24.19
CA ASP A 203 -1.12 -0.61 -23.61
C ASP A 203 -0.21 -0.55 -22.37
N ILE A 204 0.91 0.19 -22.44
CA ILE A 204 1.84 0.39 -21.31
C ILE A 204 1.11 1.04 -20.12
N VAL A 205 0.28 2.04 -20.41
CA VAL A 205 -0.45 2.81 -19.39
C VAL A 205 -1.55 1.96 -18.76
N ARG A 206 -2.31 1.23 -19.58
CA ARG A 206 -3.35 0.32 -19.12
C ARG A 206 -2.75 -0.76 -18.24
N GLU A 207 -1.64 -1.36 -18.66
CA GLU A 207 -0.92 -2.36 -17.90
C GLU A 207 -0.37 -1.78 -16.59
N LEU A 208 0.29 -0.61 -16.62
CA LEU A 208 0.77 0.10 -15.42
C LEU A 208 -0.36 0.32 -14.41
N LYS A 209 -1.50 0.84 -14.88
CA LYS A 209 -2.70 1.09 -14.06
C LYS A 209 -3.27 -0.19 -13.46
N GLU A 210 -3.52 -1.19 -14.28
CA GLU A 210 -4.10 -2.47 -13.87
C GLU A 210 -3.22 -3.17 -12.84
N VAL A 211 -1.93 -3.31 -13.14
CA VAL A 211 -0.99 -4.04 -12.30
C VAL A 211 -0.73 -3.29 -10.99
N SER A 212 -0.60 -1.95 -11.02
CA SER A 212 -0.45 -1.15 -9.80
C SER A 212 -1.65 -1.30 -8.88
N ARG A 213 -2.88 -1.28 -9.42
CA ARG A 213 -4.10 -1.52 -8.65
C ARG A 213 -4.10 -2.91 -8.01
N CYS A 214 -3.79 -3.95 -8.79
CA CYS A 214 -3.73 -5.32 -8.30
C CYS A 214 -2.71 -5.51 -7.17
N ILE A 215 -1.54 -4.85 -7.29
CA ILE A 215 -0.53 -4.83 -6.22
C ILE A 215 -1.10 -4.19 -4.95
N MET A 216 -1.75 -3.02 -5.06
CA MET A 216 -2.32 -2.33 -3.91
C MET A 216 -3.43 -3.15 -3.24
N ASP A 217 -4.26 -3.83 -4.03
CA ASP A 217 -5.33 -4.70 -3.54
C ASP A 217 -4.75 -5.91 -2.78
N GLU A 218 -3.71 -6.58 -3.28
CA GLU A 218 -3.08 -7.71 -2.56
C GLU A 218 -2.33 -7.25 -1.30
N LEU A 219 -1.58 -6.14 -1.36
CA LEU A 219 -0.86 -5.60 -0.21
C LEU A 219 -1.79 -5.07 0.90
N GLY A 220 -3.04 -4.73 0.56
CA GLY A 220 -4.05 -4.28 1.51
C GLY A 220 -4.82 -5.41 2.20
N LYS A 221 -4.74 -6.64 1.70
CA LYS A 221 -5.45 -7.79 2.27
C LYS A 221 -4.80 -8.24 3.58
N GLN A 222 -5.65 -8.64 4.53
CA GLN A 222 -5.18 -9.34 5.72
C GLN A 222 -4.67 -10.73 5.32
N ASN A 223 -3.43 -11.03 5.66
CA ASN A 223 -2.80 -12.33 5.39
C ASN A 223 -2.54 -13.08 6.71
N LEU A 224 -3.09 -14.29 6.84
CA LEU A 224 -2.89 -15.16 8.00
C LEU A 224 -1.42 -15.45 8.27
N ALA A 225 -0.60 -15.52 7.21
CA ALA A 225 0.83 -15.75 7.34
C ALA A 225 1.59 -14.59 8.01
N ASP A 226 0.99 -13.39 8.09
CA ASP A 226 1.55 -12.24 8.81
C ASP A 226 1.30 -12.33 10.31
N TYR A 227 0.19 -12.98 10.71
CA TYR A 227 -0.15 -13.19 12.13
C TYR A 227 0.39 -14.53 12.66
N PHE A 228 0.58 -15.51 11.78
CA PHE A 228 1.07 -16.85 12.10
C PHE A 228 2.27 -17.19 11.19
N PRO A 229 3.51 -16.80 11.55
CA PRO A 229 4.68 -16.96 10.70
C PRO A 229 4.96 -18.40 10.23
N MET A 230 4.54 -19.39 11.02
CA MET A 230 4.59 -20.82 10.64
C MET A 230 3.81 -21.15 9.36
N LEU A 231 2.81 -20.34 9.00
CA LEU A 231 1.96 -20.55 7.82
C LEU A 231 2.56 -19.94 6.54
N ARG A 232 3.64 -19.16 6.63
CA ARG A 232 4.26 -18.50 5.47
C ARG A 232 4.63 -19.47 4.35
N LYS A 233 5.03 -20.70 4.68
CA LYS A 233 5.42 -21.72 3.70
C LYS A 233 4.28 -22.23 2.82
N PHE A 234 3.02 -22.03 3.22
CA PHE A 234 1.87 -22.64 2.56
C PHE A 234 1.09 -21.68 1.66
N ASP A 235 1.28 -20.36 1.79
CA ASP A 235 0.52 -19.33 1.06
C ASP A 235 -1.00 -19.63 0.99
N LEU A 236 -1.62 -19.88 2.14
CA LEU A 236 -2.99 -20.40 2.23
C LEU A 236 -4.04 -19.53 1.51
N GLN A 237 -3.79 -18.22 1.38
CA GLN A 237 -4.68 -17.26 0.71
C GLN A 237 -4.23 -16.93 -0.73
N GLY A 238 -3.12 -17.51 -1.21
CA GLY A 238 -2.54 -17.25 -2.52
C GLY A 238 -2.04 -15.82 -2.73
N ILE A 239 -1.90 -15.03 -1.65
CA ILE A 239 -1.54 -13.60 -1.73
C ILE A 239 -0.09 -13.47 -2.22
N MET A 240 0.81 -14.33 -1.72
CA MET A 240 2.22 -14.27 -2.09
C MET A 240 2.40 -14.64 -3.57
N CYS A 241 1.73 -15.69 -4.05
CA CYS A 241 1.75 -16.10 -5.45
C CYS A 241 1.23 -14.99 -6.39
N ARG A 242 0.06 -14.42 -6.09
CA ARG A 242 -0.52 -13.34 -6.92
C ARG A 242 0.35 -12.09 -6.91
N THR A 243 0.85 -11.68 -5.74
CA THR A 243 1.75 -10.52 -5.63
C THR A 243 3.04 -10.73 -6.43
N SER A 244 3.61 -11.95 -6.40
CA SER A 244 4.79 -12.28 -7.21
C SER A 244 4.53 -12.16 -8.71
N ASN A 245 3.37 -12.61 -9.20
CA ASN A 245 2.98 -12.43 -10.60
C ASN A 245 2.85 -10.94 -10.96
N TYR A 246 2.14 -10.16 -10.15
CA TYR A 246 1.98 -8.72 -10.40
C TYR A 246 3.31 -7.96 -10.37
N PHE A 247 4.22 -8.32 -9.46
CA PHE A 247 5.58 -7.75 -9.42
C PHE A 247 6.39 -8.13 -10.67
N ALA A 248 6.28 -9.36 -11.17
CA ALA A 248 6.94 -9.75 -12.41
C ALA A 248 6.43 -8.88 -13.59
N ARG A 249 5.10 -8.77 -13.74
CA ARG A 249 4.48 -7.96 -14.80
C ARG A 249 4.92 -6.49 -14.74
N ILE A 250 4.91 -5.87 -13.55
CA ILE A 250 5.29 -4.45 -13.43
C ILE A 250 6.79 -4.23 -13.66
N PHE A 251 7.65 -5.17 -13.23
CA PHE A 251 9.08 -5.06 -13.46
C PHE A 251 9.47 -5.31 -14.91
N ASP A 252 8.78 -6.21 -15.62
CA ASP A 252 8.93 -6.39 -17.06
C ASP A 252 8.50 -5.13 -17.81
N LEU A 253 7.43 -4.47 -17.36
CA LEU A 253 6.98 -3.20 -17.91
C LEU A 253 8.04 -2.09 -17.73
N PHE A 254 8.60 -1.96 -16.52
CA PHE A 254 9.67 -0.99 -16.28
C PHE A 254 10.92 -1.29 -17.10
N ASP A 255 11.27 -2.57 -17.26
CA ASP A 255 12.38 -2.99 -18.11
C ASP A 255 12.17 -2.55 -19.56
N ARG A 256 10.97 -2.75 -20.13
CA ARG A 256 10.63 -2.26 -21.49
C ARG A 256 10.79 -0.73 -21.61
N ILE A 257 10.39 0.02 -20.59
CA ILE A 257 10.51 1.49 -20.57
C ILE A 257 11.99 1.91 -20.50
N ILE A 258 12.77 1.30 -19.61
CA ILE A 258 14.21 1.53 -19.44
C ILE A 258 14.94 1.22 -20.75
N ASP A 259 14.67 0.07 -21.36
CA ASP A 259 15.34 -0.38 -22.58
C ASP A 259 15.05 0.56 -23.75
N ARG A 260 13.80 1.02 -23.89
CA ARG A 260 13.43 2.02 -24.90
C ARG A 260 14.21 3.32 -24.70
N ARG A 261 14.37 3.80 -23.45
CA ARG A 261 15.12 5.02 -23.15
C ARG A 261 16.62 4.85 -23.44
N LEU A 262 17.20 3.71 -23.06
CA LEU A 262 18.60 3.39 -23.35
C LEU A 262 18.87 3.32 -24.86
N GLN A 263 17.95 2.77 -25.65
CA GLN A 263 18.06 2.77 -27.12
C GLN A 263 18.03 4.19 -27.71
N LEU A 264 17.19 5.09 -27.18
CA LEU A 264 17.15 6.49 -27.61
C LEU A 264 18.46 7.23 -27.28
N ARG A 265 19.03 7.00 -26.10
CA ARG A 265 20.32 7.55 -25.67
C ARG A 265 21.49 7.18 -26.58
N ARG A 266 21.43 6.03 -27.25
CA ARG A 266 22.47 5.57 -28.20
C ARG A 266 22.42 6.31 -29.54
N LYS A 267 21.35 7.04 -29.85
CA LYS A 267 21.23 7.79 -31.10
C LYS A 267 22.06 9.08 -31.03
N GLN A 268 22.71 9.43 -32.14
CA GLN A 268 23.48 10.66 -32.26
C GLN A 268 22.56 11.88 -32.11
N GLY A 269 22.97 12.87 -31.30
CA GLY A 269 22.18 14.07 -31.04
C GLY A 269 21.07 13.90 -29.99
N TYR A 270 21.11 12.84 -29.17
CA TYR A 270 20.18 12.66 -28.07
C TYR A 270 20.25 13.83 -27.07
N ILE A 271 19.10 14.44 -26.78
CA ILE A 271 18.94 15.45 -25.74
C ILE A 271 18.27 14.76 -24.54
N PRO A 272 18.91 14.71 -23.37
CA PRO A 272 18.30 14.14 -22.17
C PRO A 272 16.98 14.82 -21.80
N ASN A 273 15.96 14.03 -21.49
CA ASN A 273 14.73 14.58 -20.92
C ASN A 273 15.00 15.02 -19.48
N ASN A 274 14.28 16.05 -19.04
CA ASN A 274 14.31 16.48 -17.64
C ASN A 274 13.35 15.63 -16.79
N ASP A 275 13.49 14.30 -16.85
CA ASP A 275 12.70 13.35 -16.05
C ASP A 275 13.57 12.51 -15.10
N LEU A 276 12.89 11.79 -14.20
CA LEU A 276 13.57 10.96 -13.22
C LEU A 276 14.36 9.83 -13.89
N LEU A 277 13.80 9.16 -14.90
CA LEU A 277 14.46 8.04 -15.57
C LEU A 277 15.79 8.47 -16.21
N ASP A 278 15.83 9.57 -16.95
CA ASP A 278 17.07 10.09 -17.51
C ASP A 278 18.06 10.47 -16.40
N THR A 279 17.58 11.07 -15.32
CA THR A 279 18.45 11.42 -14.19
C THR A 279 19.08 10.16 -13.56
N LEU A 280 18.29 9.12 -13.27
CA LEU A 280 18.77 7.88 -12.68
C LEU A 280 19.71 7.11 -13.61
N LEU A 281 19.43 7.09 -14.92
CA LEU A 281 20.30 6.46 -15.90
C LEU A 281 21.64 7.20 -16.03
N THR A 282 21.68 8.52 -15.82
CA THR A 282 22.92 9.28 -15.77
C THR A 282 23.71 8.97 -14.51
N LEU A 283 23.05 8.94 -13.34
CA LEU A 283 23.69 8.55 -12.07
C LEU A 283 24.29 7.15 -12.11
N MET A 284 23.59 6.19 -12.73
CA MET A 284 24.08 4.82 -12.93
C MET A 284 25.34 4.75 -13.79
N ASN A 285 25.54 5.71 -14.71
CA ASN A 285 26.72 5.77 -15.57
C ASN A 285 27.88 6.57 -14.95
N GLU A 286 27.59 7.56 -14.10
CA GLU A 286 28.57 8.47 -13.49
C GLU A 286 29.13 7.98 -12.14
N HIS A 287 28.38 7.13 -11.43
CA HIS A 287 28.77 6.55 -10.15
C HIS A 287 28.95 5.03 -10.26
N ASN A 288 29.73 4.43 -9.35
CA ASN A 288 29.86 2.96 -9.28
C ASN A 288 28.47 2.32 -9.07
N GLU A 289 28.25 1.12 -9.61
CA GLU A 289 27.00 0.34 -9.53
C GLU A 289 26.45 0.15 -8.11
N GLU A 290 27.25 0.42 -7.08
CA GLU A 290 26.87 0.36 -5.66
C GLU A 290 25.81 1.40 -5.24
N GLU A 291 25.68 2.53 -5.94
CA GLU A 291 24.72 3.59 -5.55
C GLU A 291 23.33 3.42 -6.18
N MET A 292 23.26 3.00 -7.44
CA MET A 292 22.01 2.89 -8.20
C MET A 292 22.16 1.88 -9.34
N ASP A 293 21.53 0.71 -9.18
CA ASP A 293 21.44 -0.30 -10.23
C ASP A 293 20.04 -0.36 -10.87
N ARG A 294 19.92 -1.17 -11.93
CA ARG A 294 18.66 -1.37 -12.66
C ARG A 294 17.54 -1.94 -11.79
N ASN A 295 17.87 -2.84 -10.87
CA ASN A 295 16.89 -3.45 -9.98
C ASN A 295 16.35 -2.42 -8.97
N CYS A 296 17.24 -1.61 -8.41
CA CYS A 296 16.93 -0.52 -7.49
C CYS A 296 16.03 0.53 -8.14
N MET A 297 16.30 0.92 -9.39
CA MET A 297 15.42 1.80 -10.17
C MET A 297 13.99 1.26 -10.29
N LYS A 298 13.83 -0.04 -10.61
CA LYS A 298 12.50 -0.65 -10.73
C LYS A 298 11.71 -0.61 -9.42
N HIS A 299 12.36 -0.93 -8.31
CA HIS A 299 11.71 -0.86 -7.00
C HIS A 299 11.40 0.58 -6.58
N LEU A 300 12.25 1.55 -6.94
CA LEU A 300 11.99 2.97 -6.71
C LEU A 300 10.76 3.44 -7.49
N PHE A 301 10.65 3.10 -8.79
CA PHE A 301 9.48 3.43 -9.59
C PHE A 301 8.20 2.86 -8.99
N LEU A 302 8.22 1.58 -8.56
CA LEU A 302 7.07 0.96 -7.90
C LEU A 302 6.61 1.77 -6.66
N VAL A 303 7.54 2.23 -5.83
CA VAL A 303 7.24 3.05 -4.65
C VAL A 303 6.71 4.44 -5.04
N SER A 304 7.24 5.05 -6.11
CA SER A 304 6.75 6.35 -6.59
C SER A 304 5.28 6.29 -7.02
N PHE A 305 4.87 5.22 -7.72
CA PHE A 305 3.47 5.03 -8.12
C PHE A 305 2.53 4.62 -6.98
N ARG A 306 3.05 4.19 -5.83
CA ARG A 306 2.23 3.93 -4.62
C ARG A 306 1.60 5.21 -4.04
N SER A 307 2.22 6.37 -4.23
CA SER A 307 1.82 7.64 -3.59
C SER A 307 0.62 8.35 -4.25
N LEU A 308 -0.12 7.68 -5.14
CA LEU A 308 -1.08 8.28 -6.07
C LEU A 308 -2.43 8.79 -5.49
N ILE A 309 -2.54 9.02 -4.18
CA ILE A 309 -3.83 9.40 -3.57
C ILE A 309 -3.71 10.74 -2.85
N TYR A 310 -4.24 11.81 -3.47
CA TYR A 310 -4.59 13.05 -2.78
C TYR A 310 -5.87 13.69 -3.34
N SER A 311 -6.55 14.40 -2.44
CA SER A 311 -7.93 14.87 -2.47
C SER A 311 -8.22 15.98 -3.47
N PHE A 312 -9.48 16.05 -3.91
CA PHE A 312 -10.07 17.11 -4.71
C PHE A 312 -11.45 17.48 -4.11
N ASP A 313 -11.95 18.70 -4.39
CA ASP A 313 -13.27 19.17 -3.97
C ASP A 313 -14.37 18.81 -4.99
N TRP A 314 -15.55 18.41 -4.50
CA TRP A 314 -16.66 17.93 -5.33
C TRP A 314 -18.04 18.34 -4.81
N LYS A 315 -19.05 18.27 -5.68
CA LYS A 315 -20.47 18.44 -5.35
C LYS A 315 -21.22 17.13 -5.64
N LEU A 316 -22.19 16.77 -4.79
CA LEU A 316 -22.89 15.48 -4.83
C LEU A 316 -23.85 15.35 -6.03
N GLU A 317 -24.13 14.10 -6.43
CA GLU A 317 -25.13 13.73 -7.44
C GLU A 317 -26.55 14.14 -7.03
N GLU A 318 -27.44 14.39 -8.00
CA GLU A 318 -28.82 14.81 -7.73
C GLU A 318 -29.55 13.77 -6.86
N GLY A 319 -30.14 14.26 -5.76
CA GLY A 319 -30.86 13.41 -4.79
C GLY A 319 -30.01 12.90 -3.62
N ILE A 320 -28.69 13.09 -3.63
CA ILE A 320 -27.80 12.75 -2.51
C ILE A 320 -27.40 14.04 -1.76
N THR A 321 -27.91 14.19 -0.54
CA THR A 321 -27.42 15.22 0.40
C THR A 321 -26.18 14.72 1.16
N PRO A 322 -25.34 15.61 1.71
CA PRO A 322 -24.18 15.21 2.54
C PRO A 322 -24.56 14.26 3.69
N GLU A 323 -25.77 14.38 4.21
CA GLU A 323 -26.31 13.55 5.29
C GLU A 323 -26.79 12.17 4.83
N SER A 324 -27.16 12.04 3.55
CA SER A 324 -27.57 10.78 2.92
C SER A 324 -26.42 10.03 2.23
N MET A 325 -25.25 10.66 2.14
CA MET A 325 -24.07 10.08 1.51
C MET A 325 -23.54 8.91 2.34
N ASP A 326 -23.35 7.75 1.69
CA ASP A 326 -22.69 6.61 2.29
C ASP A 326 -21.23 6.96 2.62
N MET A 327 -20.90 7.02 3.91
CA MET A 327 -19.56 7.31 4.43
C MET A 327 -18.83 6.06 4.90
N GLU A 328 -19.34 4.87 4.54
CA GLU A 328 -18.60 3.65 4.81
C GLU A 328 -17.32 3.55 3.97
N ASP A 329 -16.30 2.97 4.57
CA ASP A 329 -14.97 2.84 3.99
C ASP A 329 -14.60 1.35 3.89
N ARG A 330 -13.88 1.02 2.81
CA ARG A 330 -13.17 -0.25 2.68
C ARG A 330 -11.77 -0.09 3.22
N PHE A 331 -11.42 -0.94 4.18
CA PHE A 331 -10.07 -1.01 4.68
C PHE A 331 -9.13 -1.70 3.68
N GLY A 332 -7.93 -1.18 3.56
CA GLY A 332 -6.85 -1.70 2.72
C GLY A 332 -5.57 -0.92 2.97
N LEU A 333 -4.58 -1.05 2.09
CA LEU A 333 -3.33 -0.29 2.20
C LEU A 333 -3.57 1.23 2.09
N THR A 334 -4.62 1.62 1.37
CA THR A 334 -5.17 2.97 1.33
C THR A 334 -6.65 2.91 1.65
N LEU A 335 -7.13 3.86 2.45
CA LEU A 335 -8.55 3.95 2.79
C LEU A 335 -9.32 4.45 1.56
N GLN A 336 -10.40 3.76 1.20
CA GLN A 336 -11.24 4.11 0.06
C GLN A 336 -12.71 4.05 0.47
N LYS A 337 -13.55 4.92 -0.11
CA LYS A 337 -15.01 4.83 0.09
C LYS A 337 -15.52 3.46 -0.37
N ALA A 338 -16.45 2.89 0.39
CA ALA A 338 -17.08 1.61 0.05
C ALA A 338 -17.90 1.68 -1.24
N GLN A 339 -18.50 2.85 -1.50
CA GLN A 339 -19.10 3.23 -2.78
C GLN A 339 -18.34 4.42 -3.38
N PRO A 340 -17.87 4.32 -4.65
CA PRO A 340 -17.20 5.43 -5.32
C PRO A 340 -18.09 6.67 -5.35
N LEU A 341 -17.49 7.84 -5.06
CA LEU A 341 -18.19 9.10 -5.21
C LEU A 341 -18.34 9.41 -6.70
N ARG A 342 -19.59 9.40 -7.18
CA ARG A 342 -19.96 9.82 -8.52
C ARG A 342 -20.65 11.18 -8.45
N VAL A 343 -20.28 12.07 -9.36
CA VAL A 343 -20.80 13.44 -9.37
C VAL A 343 -21.07 13.89 -10.81
N ILE A 344 -22.11 14.70 -10.99
CA ILE A 344 -22.42 15.32 -12.28
C ILE A 344 -21.82 16.73 -12.27
N PRO A 345 -20.78 17.00 -13.08
CA PRO A 345 -20.24 18.34 -13.17
C PRO A 345 -21.26 19.29 -13.79
N MET A 346 -21.39 20.50 -13.24
CA MET A 346 -22.27 21.55 -13.77
C MET A 346 -21.43 22.71 -14.32
N GLN A 347 -21.87 23.33 -15.41
CA GLN A 347 -21.36 24.61 -15.86
C GLN A 347 -21.78 25.70 -14.87
N LEU A 348 -20.83 26.53 -14.44
CA LEU A 348 -21.10 27.78 -13.73
C LEU A 348 -21.40 28.91 -14.71
#